data_AF-A0A2D9T0Y5-F1
#
_entry.id   AF-A0A2D9T0Y5-F1
#
_cell.length_a   1.000
_cell.length_b   1.000
_cell.length_c   1.000
_cell.angle_alpha   90.00
_cell.angle_beta   90.00
_cell.angle_gamma   90.00
#
_symmetry.space_group_name_H-M   'P 1'
#
loop_
_entity.id
_entity.type
_entity.pdbx_description
1 polymer ?
#
loop_
_entity_poly.entity_id
_entity_poly.type
_entity_poly.pdbx_seq_one_letter_code
_entity_poly.pdbx_strand_id
1 'polypeptide(L)'
;MSERRLFASALALALTLHCVAYEPGIEVPVTVTGVAPTLGFTTADGDTASLQSAMVRVEAVELRRCATVSWAPRWGSTARAHTTTDANGPWALDLSHGDRLAEVLRPVPGEYCAVVVHLSGASFAAPAMTLVGEVAGEARSEGWEQPFDLEIPFPQPLAFESVGDGLEVVVLIDQRRLFDTEGSLAERVAAATTVLP
;
A
#
# COMPACT_ATOMS: atom_id res chain seq x y z
N MET A 1 1.44 -48.04 -34.61
CA MET A 1 0.97 -47.56 -33.29
C MET A 1 2.09 -46.97 -32.40
N SER A 2 3.28 -46.65 -32.93
CA SER A 2 4.45 -46.26 -32.10
C SER A 2 4.65 -44.74 -31.94
N GLU A 3 4.31 -43.93 -32.95
CA GLU A 3 4.72 -42.51 -32.99
C GLU A 3 3.85 -41.57 -32.13
N ARG A 4 2.56 -41.88 -31.95
CA ARG A 4 1.64 -41.05 -31.13
C ARG A 4 1.95 -41.10 -29.62
N ARG A 5 2.59 -42.17 -29.15
CA ARG A 5 2.97 -42.32 -27.73
C ARG A 5 4.21 -41.49 -27.39
N LEU A 6 5.16 -41.39 -28.32
CA LEU A 6 6.38 -40.58 -28.14
C LEU A 6 6.07 -39.08 -28.05
N PHE A 7 5.15 -38.57 -28.87
CA PHE A 7 4.73 -37.17 -28.82
C PHE A 7 3.99 -36.81 -27.52
N ALA A 8 3.09 -37.67 -27.04
CA ALA A 8 2.36 -37.42 -25.81
C ALA A 8 3.28 -37.40 -24.58
N SER A 9 4.29 -38.29 -24.53
CA SER A 9 5.27 -38.32 -23.45
C SER A 9 6.22 -37.12 -23.47
N ALA A 10 6.65 -36.66 -24.66
CA ALA A 10 7.49 -35.47 -24.78
C ALA A 10 6.74 -34.18 -24.34
N LEU A 11 5.46 -34.06 -24.69
CA LEU A 11 4.63 -32.92 -24.30
C LEU A 11 4.36 -32.91 -22.78
N ALA A 12 4.09 -34.08 -22.18
CA ALA A 12 3.89 -34.20 -20.74
C ALA A 12 5.17 -33.85 -19.96
N LEU A 13 6.35 -34.28 -20.45
CA LEU A 13 7.63 -33.96 -19.83
C LEU A 13 7.94 -32.45 -19.91
N ALA A 14 7.66 -31.82 -21.07
CA ALA A 14 7.82 -30.38 -21.26
C ALA A 14 6.88 -29.57 -20.36
N LEU A 15 5.62 -30.01 -20.18
CA LEU A 15 4.67 -29.38 -19.27
C LEU A 15 5.08 -29.55 -17.80
N THR A 16 5.63 -30.70 -17.39
CA THR A 16 6.13 -30.88 -16.02
C THR A 16 7.39 -30.06 -15.73
N LEU A 17 8.28 -29.87 -16.71
CA LEU A 17 9.46 -29.02 -16.55
C LEU A 17 9.10 -27.52 -16.45
N HIS A 18 7.99 -27.09 -17.03
CA HIS A 18 7.48 -25.71 -16.87
C HIS A 18 6.85 -25.43 -15.49
N CYS A 19 6.58 -26.46 -14.69
CA CYS A 19 6.02 -26.29 -13.34
C CYS A 19 7.06 -26.40 -12.22
N VAL A 20 8.30 -26.85 -12.50
CA VAL A 20 9.31 -27.16 -11.46
C VAL A 20 10.32 -26.04 -11.25
N ALA A 21 10.40 -25.05 -12.15
CA ALA A 21 11.19 -23.85 -11.93
C ALA A 21 10.32 -22.74 -11.32
N TYR A 22 9.82 -22.95 -10.10
CA TYR A 22 9.49 -21.82 -9.23
C TYR A 22 10.83 -21.25 -8.76
N GLU A 23 11.41 -20.35 -9.57
CA GLU A 23 12.47 -19.50 -9.07
C GLU A 23 11.85 -18.71 -7.91
N PRO A 24 12.46 -18.71 -6.70
CA PRO A 24 11.96 -17.89 -5.61
C PRO A 24 11.91 -16.46 -6.14
N GLY A 25 10.70 -15.93 -6.34
CA GLY A 25 10.53 -14.58 -6.89
C GLY A 25 11.28 -13.57 -6.02
N ILE A 26 11.65 -12.42 -6.59
CA ILE A 26 12.17 -11.29 -5.82
C ILE A 26 11.17 -11.01 -4.69
N GLU A 27 11.63 -10.99 -3.44
CA GLU A 27 10.79 -10.70 -2.28
C GLU A 27 11.12 -9.27 -1.81
N VAL A 28 10.12 -8.40 -1.78
CA VAL A 28 10.24 -7.01 -1.35
C VAL A 28 9.36 -6.82 -0.13
N PRO A 29 9.95 -6.76 1.08
CA PRO A 29 9.23 -6.34 2.27
C PRO A 29 8.64 -4.95 2.09
N VAL A 30 7.37 -4.78 2.44
CA VAL A 30 6.68 -3.50 2.44
C VAL A 30 6.02 -3.29 3.78
N THR A 31 6.36 -2.17 4.43
CA THR A 31 5.83 -1.79 5.72
C THR A 31 4.99 -0.53 5.56
N VAL A 32 3.70 -0.57 5.90
CA VAL A 32 2.84 0.62 6.03
C VAL A 32 2.73 0.96 7.51
N THR A 33 3.08 2.19 7.89
CA THR A 33 3.06 2.59 9.30
C THR A 33 2.48 3.99 9.48
N GLY A 34 1.66 4.13 10.52
CA GLY A 34 1.27 5.44 11.02
C GLY A 34 2.41 6.06 11.83
N VAL A 35 2.59 7.38 11.74
CA VAL A 35 3.52 8.11 12.61
C VAL A 35 2.73 8.81 13.70
N ALA A 36 2.64 8.19 14.89
CA ALA A 36 1.89 8.69 16.07
C ALA A 36 2.23 10.17 16.40
N PRO A 37 1.25 11.03 16.76
CA PRO A 37 1.55 12.40 17.14
C PRO A 37 1.94 12.41 18.62
N THR A 38 3.03 13.08 18.99
CA THR A 38 3.55 12.96 20.35
C THR A 38 2.61 13.51 21.43
N LEU A 39 1.91 14.64 21.23
CA LEU A 39 1.12 15.29 22.30
C LEU A 39 -0.04 16.21 21.81
N GLY A 40 -0.45 16.06 20.55
CA GLY A 40 -1.38 16.96 19.87
C GLY A 40 -0.72 17.74 18.73
N PHE A 41 -1.53 18.31 17.85
CA PHE A 41 -1.11 19.07 16.66
C PHE A 41 -1.99 20.32 16.51
N THR A 42 -1.47 21.33 15.82
CA THR A 42 -2.22 22.53 15.49
C THR A 42 -3.01 22.30 14.20
N THR A 43 -4.32 22.56 14.20
CA THR A 43 -5.15 22.48 12.99
C THR A 43 -4.89 23.69 12.08
N ALA A 44 -5.38 23.64 10.84
CA ALA A 44 -5.34 24.79 9.93
C ALA A 44 -5.99 26.07 10.52
N ASP A 45 -6.98 25.91 11.40
CA ASP A 45 -7.68 27.01 12.08
C ASP A 45 -6.89 27.60 13.28
N GLY A 46 -5.75 27.01 13.63
CA GLY A 46 -4.91 27.43 14.76
C GLY A 46 -5.27 26.77 16.10
N ASP A 47 -6.25 25.88 16.13
CA ASP A 47 -6.65 25.15 17.32
C ASP A 47 -5.67 24.02 17.65
N THR A 48 -5.51 23.68 18.93
CA THR A 48 -4.76 22.48 19.31
C THR A 48 -5.71 21.28 19.39
N ALA A 49 -5.40 20.21 18.66
CA ALA A 49 -6.16 18.98 18.62
C ALA A 49 -5.30 17.77 18.97
N SER A 50 -5.94 16.71 19.47
CA SER A 50 -5.35 15.39 19.66
C SER A 50 -6.21 14.36 18.95
N LEU A 51 -5.57 13.39 18.31
CA LEU A 51 -6.26 12.29 17.66
C LEU A 51 -6.37 11.13 18.65
N GLN A 52 -7.59 10.72 18.98
CA GLN A 52 -7.84 9.57 19.85
C GLN A 52 -7.82 8.28 19.03
N SER A 53 -8.40 8.30 17.84
CA SER A 53 -8.41 7.16 16.91
C SER A 53 -8.51 7.65 15.47
N ALA A 54 -7.71 7.08 14.58
CA ALA A 54 -7.82 7.27 13.14
C ALA A 54 -7.50 5.96 12.42
N MET A 55 -8.57 5.25 12.09
CA MET A 55 -8.47 3.93 11.48
C MET A 55 -8.32 4.01 9.98
N VAL A 56 -7.18 3.57 9.47
CA VAL A 56 -6.95 3.33 8.04
C VAL A 56 -7.14 1.86 7.75
N ARG A 57 -7.94 1.52 6.75
CA ARG A 57 -8.17 0.12 6.34
C ARG A 57 -7.53 -0.13 4.98
N VAL A 58 -6.42 -0.86 4.97
CA VAL A 58 -5.68 -1.24 3.78
C VAL A 58 -6.25 -2.54 3.21
N GLU A 59 -6.68 -2.51 1.96
CA GLU A 59 -7.17 -3.67 1.21
C GLU A 59 -6.04 -4.40 0.47
N ALA A 60 -5.05 -3.66 -0.03
CA ALA A 60 -3.92 -4.21 -0.75
C ALA A 60 -2.78 -3.19 -0.85
N VAL A 61 -1.57 -3.70 -1.12
CA VAL A 61 -0.41 -2.89 -1.50
C VAL A 61 0.16 -3.43 -2.81
N GLU A 62 0.51 -2.52 -3.72
CA GLU A 62 0.98 -2.84 -5.07
C GLU A 62 2.25 -2.04 -5.40
N LEU A 63 3.23 -2.67 -6.06
CA LEU A 63 4.26 -1.94 -6.79
C LEU A 63 3.80 -1.73 -8.23
N ARG A 64 3.73 -0.45 -8.61
CA ARG A 64 3.36 0.01 -9.95
C ARG A 64 4.61 0.06 -10.82
N ARG A 65 4.63 -0.75 -11.87
CA ARG A 65 5.69 -0.69 -12.88
C ARG A 65 5.72 0.66 -13.57
N CYS A 66 6.92 1.09 -13.93
CA CYS A 66 7.10 2.26 -14.77
C CYS A 66 6.44 2.02 -16.14
N ALA A 67 5.68 3.01 -16.63
CA ALA A 67 5.14 2.97 -17.98
C ALA A 67 6.29 3.21 -18.98
N THR A 68 6.99 2.15 -19.39
CA THR A 68 8.22 2.29 -20.18
C THR A 68 8.00 2.72 -21.64
N VAL A 69 6.79 2.65 -22.20
CA VAL A 69 6.50 3.20 -23.54
C VAL A 69 5.00 3.35 -23.81
N SER A 70 4.59 4.44 -24.48
CA SER A 70 3.19 4.79 -24.80
C SER A 70 2.45 3.79 -25.72
N TRP A 71 3.16 2.85 -26.34
CA TRP A 71 2.61 1.86 -27.28
C TRP A 71 2.65 0.43 -26.74
N ALA A 72 3.28 0.18 -25.58
CA ALA A 72 3.20 -1.11 -24.93
C ALA A 72 1.78 -1.30 -24.35
N PRO A 73 1.12 -2.44 -24.58
CA PRO A 73 -0.20 -2.68 -23.99
C PRO A 73 -0.11 -2.53 -22.46
N ARG A 74 -1.10 -1.86 -21.85
CA ARG A 74 -1.26 -1.67 -20.38
C ARG A 74 -1.38 -2.99 -19.59
N TRP A 75 -1.07 -4.12 -20.21
CA TRP A 75 -1.28 -5.45 -19.68
C TRP A 75 0.03 -5.96 -19.09
N GLY A 76 0.07 -5.97 -17.76
CA GLY A 76 0.76 -7.01 -17.02
C GLY A 76 2.21 -6.71 -16.68
N SER A 77 2.41 -6.15 -15.49
CA SER A 77 3.18 -6.83 -14.43
C SER A 77 3.19 -5.96 -13.16
N THR A 78 1.99 -5.67 -12.64
CA THR A 78 1.87 -5.13 -11.28
C THR A 78 2.30 -6.23 -10.31
N ALA A 79 3.22 -5.90 -9.40
CA ALA A 79 3.50 -6.79 -8.29
C ALA A 79 2.51 -6.44 -7.19
N ARG A 80 1.42 -7.19 -7.13
CA ARG A 80 0.32 -6.91 -6.21
C ARG A 80 0.31 -7.96 -5.13
N ALA A 81 0.49 -7.57 -3.88
CA ALA A 81 0.01 -8.41 -2.79
C ALA A 81 -1.47 -8.11 -2.63
N HIS A 82 -2.28 -9.01 -3.17
CA HIS A 82 -3.60 -9.24 -2.64
C HIS A 82 -3.43 -10.17 -1.45
N THR A 83 -3.57 -9.66 -0.23
CA THR A 83 -4.02 -10.55 0.83
C THR A 83 -5.53 -10.51 0.73
N THR A 84 -6.07 -11.46 -0.02
CA THR A 84 -7.50 -11.75 0.06
C THR A 84 -7.74 -12.23 1.48
N THR A 85 -8.01 -11.30 2.41
CA THR A 85 -8.39 -11.59 3.79
C THR A 85 -7.42 -12.54 4.50
N ASP A 86 -6.58 -12.03 5.40
CA ASP A 86 -6.31 -12.88 6.55
C ASP A 86 -7.66 -13.21 7.23
N ALA A 87 -7.70 -14.24 8.08
CA ALA A 87 -8.94 -14.68 8.73
C ALA A 87 -9.66 -13.58 9.55
N ASN A 88 -9.09 -12.37 9.68
CA ASN A 88 -9.58 -11.27 10.51
C ASN A 88 -10.15 -10.07 9.71
N GLY A 89 -10.21 -10.11 8.37
CA GLY A 89 -10.81 -9.03 7.57
C GLY A 89 -9.79 -7.99 7.04
N PRO A 90 -10.24 -6.81 6.57
CA PRO A 90 -9.34 -5.79 6.03
C PRO A 90 -8.37 -5.28 7.10
N TRP A 91 -7.11 -5.09 6.73
CA TRP A 91 -6.05 -4.67 7.62
C TRP A 91 -6.27 -3.25 8.13
N ALA A 92 -6.46 -3.10 9.43
CA ALA A 92 -6.68 -1.80 10.06
C ALA A 92 -5.40 -1.31 10.75
N LEU A 93 -5.01 -0.05 10.50
CA LEU A 93 -3.98 0.65 11.26
C LEU A 93 -4.61 1.77 12.06
N ASP A 94 -4.34 1.83 13.36
CA ASP A 94 -4.64 3.04 14.12
C ASP A 94 -3.46 3.99 14.05
N LEU A 95 -3.65 5.07 13.28
CA LEU A 95 -2.62 6.07 13.12
C LEU A 95 -2.30 6.77 14.45
N SER A 96 -3.25 6.85 15.39
CA SER A 96 -3.01 7.50 16.69
C SER A 96 -1.97 6.76 17.54
N HIS A 97 -1.87 5.44 17.37
CA HIS A 97 -0.94 4.57 18.10
C HIS A 97 0.36 4.29 17.33
N GLY A 98 0.43 4.70 16.07
CA GLY A 98 1.58 4.42 15.21
C GLY A 98 1.67 2.94 14.81
N ASP A 99 0.52 2.31 14.63
CA ASP A 99 0.44 0.91 14.20
C ASP A 99 1.18 0.70 12.87
N ARG A 100 1.68 -0.53 12.69
CA ARG A 100 2.39 -0.96 11.49
C ARG A 100 1.78 -2.23 10.91
N LEU A 101 1.75 -2.29 9.58
CA LEU A 101 1.49 -3.48 8.79
C LEU A 101 2.74 -3.80 7.99
N ALA A 102 3.13 -5.06 7.93
CA ALA A 102 4.26 -5.51 7.13
C ALA A 102 3.81 -6.67 6.24
N GLU A 103 4.20 -6.63 4.97
CA GLU A 103 3.89 -7.65 3.98
C GLU A 103 5.09 -7.89 3.06
N VAL A 104 5.09 -8.99 2.30
CA VAL A 104 6.13 -9.26 1.30
C VAL A 104 5.51 -9.29 -0.09
N LEU A 105 5.91 -8.36 -0.94
CA LEU A 105 5.56 -8.34 -2.35
C LEU A 105 6.51 -9.24 -3.15
N ARG A 106 5.99 -9.85 -4.21
CA ARG A 106 6.77 -10.73 -5.09
C ARG A 106 6.83 -10.19 -6.52
N PRO A 107 7.55 -9.08 -6.80
CA PRO A 107 7.66 -8.55 -8.15
C PRO A 107 8.41 -9.47 -9.11
N VAL A 108 8.02 -9.40 -10.37
CA VAL A 108 8.83 -9.90 -11.48
C VAL A 108 9.94 -8.88 -11.80
N PRO A 109 11.10 -9.31 -12.34
CA PRO A 109 12.22 -8.41 -12.64
C PRO A 109 11.83 -7.25 -13.57
N GLY A 110 12.12 -6.01 -13.18
CA GLY A 110 11.78 -4.79 -13.91
C GLY A 110 11.82 -3.52 -13.08
N GLU A 111 11.41 -2.40 -13.69
CA GLU A 111 11.42 -1.06 -13.06
C GLU A 111 10.05 -0.67 -12.50
N TYR A 112 10.03 -0.15 -11.29
CA TYR A 112 8.85 0.25 -10.54
C TYR A 112 8.94 1.72 -10.12
N CYS A 113 7.87 2.46 -10.38
CA CYS A 113 7.85 3.92 -10.26
C CYS A 113 6.98 4.41 -9.10
N ALA A 114 6.13 3.56 -8.53
CA ALA A 114 5.30 3.93 -7.39
C ALA A 114 4.91 2.72 -6.55
N VAL A 115 4.48 3.01 -5.32
CA VAL A 115 3.67 2.10 -4.49
C VAL A 115 2.24 2.60 -4.52
N VAL A 116 1.28 1.69 -4.64
CA VAL A 116 -0.14 1.98 -4.50
C VAL A 116 -0.67 1.28 -3.27
N VAL A 117 -1.20 2.06 -2.34
CA VAL A 117 -1.93 1.54 -1.18
C VAL A 117 -3.42 1.65 -1.48
N HIS A 118 -4.08 0.50 -1.60
CA HIS A 118 -5.52 0.43 -1.81
C HIS A 118 -6.21 0.53 -0.45
N LEU A 119 -7.01 1.57 -0.27
CA LEU A 119 -7.71 1.85 0.98
C LEU A 119 -9.21 1.58 0.82
N SER A 120 -9.78 0.89 1.80
CA SER A 120 -11.23 0.61 1.79
C SER A 120 -12.02 1.89 2.03
N GLY A 121 -13.27 1.91 1.52
CA GLY A 121 -14.22 2.98 1.82
C GLY A 121 -14.63 3.06 3.30
N ALA A 122 -14.26 2.09 4.14
CA ALA A 122 -14.47 2.16 5.59
C ALA A 122 -13.30 2.81 6.35
N SER A 123 -12.24 3.25 5.65
CA SER A 123 -11.16 4.04 6.23
C SER A 123 -11.71 5.37 6.74
N PHE A 124 -11.30 5.79 7.92
CA PHE A 124 -11.77 7.04 8.55
C PHE A 124 -13.31 7.15 8.67
N ALA A 125 -14.04 6.04 8.80
CA ALA A 125 -15.50 6.08 8.99
C ALA A 125 -15.92 6.79 10.30
N ALA A 126 -15.00 6.95 11.27
CA ALA A 126 -15.22 7.71 12.50
C ALA A 126 -13.87 8.13 13.16
N PRO A 127 -13.12 9.10 12.61
CA PRO A 127 -11.94 9.61 13.29
C PRO A 127 -12.39 10.31 14.58
N ALA A 128 -11.91 9.83 15.72
CA ALA A 128 -12.16 10.45 17.00
C ALA A 128 -11.07 11.50 17.24
N MET A 129 -11.44 12.78 17.15
CA MET A 129 -10.56 13.90 17.53
C MET A 129 -11.07 14.53 18.82
N THR A 130 -10.14 14.99 19.64
CA THR A 130 -10.42 15.77 20.85
C THR A 130 -9.61 17.05 20.78
N LEU A 131 -10.28 18.21 20.81
CA LEU A 131 -9.62 19.50 20.95
C LEU A 131 -8.92 19.55 22.32
N VAL A 132 -7.64 19.87 22.33
CA VAL A 132 -6.84 19.99 23.54
C VAL A 132 -7.05 21.41 24.08
N GLY A 133 -7.97 21.53 25.02
CA GLY A 133 -8.48 22.80 25.52
C GLY A 133 -10.00 22.74 25.62
N GLU A 134 -10.58 23.44 26.58
CA GLU A 134 -11.99 23.32 26.98
C GLU A 134 -12.97 23.78 25.89
N VAL A 135 -13.19 22.96 24.86
CA VAL A 135 -14.27 23.12 23.89
C VAL A 135 -14.81 21.73 23.55
N ALA A 136 -15.98 21.42 24.11
CA ALA A 136 -16.81 20.31 23.67
C ALA A 136 -17.35 20.65 22.27
N GLY A 137 -16.58 20.34 21.23
CA GLY A 137 -17.04 20.33 19.85
C GLY A 137 -16.99 18.90 19.33
N GLU A 138 -18.12 18.39 18.84
CA GLU A 138 -18.13 17.14 18.09
C GLU A 138 -17.24 17.32 16.85
N ALA A 139 -16.16 16.55 16.77
CA ALA A 139 -15.35 16.47 15.58
C ALA A 139 -16.24 16.00 14.43
N ARG A 140 -16.36 16.84 13.39
CA ARG A 140 -17.10 16.47 12.18
C ARG A 140 -16.35 15.33 11.49
N SER A 141 -16.94 14.13 11.53
CA SER A 141 -16.50 13.01 10.72
C SER A 141 -16.95 13.25 9.28
N GLU A 142 -16.06 13.76 8.43
CA GLU A 142 -16.19 13.52 7.00
C GLU A 142 -15.70 12.09 6.75
N GLY A 143 -16.62 11.13 6.89
CA GLY A 143 -16.34 9.74 6.56
C GLY A 143 -16.07 9.61 5.06
N TRP A 144 -15.09 8.78 4.70
CA TRP A 144 -15.08 8.21 3.36
C TRP A 144 -16.22 7.22 3.23
N GLU A 145 -16.89 7.22 2.07
CA GLU A 145 -17.88 6.19 1.70
C GLU A 145 -17.40 5.33 0.53
N GLN A 146 -16.28 5.69 -0.12
CA GLN A 146 -15.78 5.00 -1.32
C GLN A 146 -14.32 4.58 -1.16
N PRO A 147 -13.93 3.40 -1.68
CA PRO A 147 -12.54 2.99 -1.78
C PRO A 147 -11.70 3.98 -2.59
N PHE A 148 -10.41 4.05 -2.29
CA PHE A 148 -9.48 4.96 -2.95
C PHE A 148 -8.07 4.36 -3.01
N ASP A 149 -7.36 4.70 -4.08
CA ASP A 149 -6.00 4.25 -4.33
C ASP A 149 -5.02 5.40 -4.06
N LEU A 150 -4.15 5.20 -3.08
CA LEU A 150 -3.07 6.12 -2.79
C LEU A 150 -1.82 5.72 -3.56
N GLU A 151 -1.58 6.36 -4.69
CA GLU A 151 -0.36 6.19 -5.48
C GLU A 151 0.74 7.14 -4.97
N ILE A 152 1.83 6.58 -4.45
CA ILE A 152 3.00 7.33 -3.98
C ILE A 152 4.19 7.04 -4.91
N PRO A 153 4.67 8.03 -5.68
CA PRO A 153 5.79 7.83 -6.58
C PRO A 153 7.09 7.66 -5.79
N PHE A 154 7.98 6.80 -6.30
CA PHE A 154 9.35 6.76 -5.82
C PHE A 154 10.13 7.98 -6.34
N PRO A 155 11.06 8.55 -5.54
CA PRO A 155 11.95 9.61 -6.01
C PRO A 155 12.80 9.19 -7.22
N GLN A 156 13.16 7.90 -7.27
CA GLN A 156 13.85 7.25 -8.38
C GLN A 156 13.22 5.88 -8.61
N PRO A 157 13.09 5.41 -9.87
CA PRO A 157 12.59 4.07 -10.14
C PRO A 157 13.38 2.99 -9.40
N LEU A 158 12.66 2.02 -8.83
CA LEU A 158 13.25 0.83 -8.25
C LEU A 158 13.41 -0.22 -9.33
N ALA A 159 14.65 -0.61 -9.62
CA ALA A 159 14.96 -1.71 -10.51
C ALA A 159 15.17 -2.98 -9.68
N PHE A 160 14.43 -4.04 -10.00
CA PHE A 160 14.67 -5.38 -9.46
C PHE A 160 15.19 -6.27 -10.58
N GLU A 161 16.44 -6.72 -10.47
CA GLU A 161 17.09 -7.51 -11.52
C GLU A 161 17.17 -9.00 -11.17
N SER A 162 17.29 -9.34 -9.88
CA SER A 162 17.43 -10.73 -9.45
C SER A 162 17.05 -10.96 -7.98
N VAL A 163 16.99 -12.23 -7.57
CA VAL A 163 16.73 -12.64 -6.18
C VAL A 163 17.93 -12.22 -5.31
N GLY A 164 17.74 -11.25 -4.43
CA GLY A 164 18.81 -10.82 -3.51
C GLY A 164 18.75 -9.36 -3.07
N ASP A 165 17.87 -8.56 -3.65
CA ASP A 165 17.78 -7.14 -3.28
C ASP A 165 17.02 -7.02 -1.95
N GLY A 166 17.75 -6.90 -0.84
CA GLY A 166 17.23 -6.66 0.52
C GLY A 166 16.62 -5.28 0.72
N LEU A 167 15.88 -4.83 -0.29
CA LEU A 167 15.19 -3.54 -0.34
C LEU A 167 13.88 -3.65 0.44
N GLU A 168 13.69 -2.79 1.42
CA GLU A 168 12.43 -2.66 2.15
C GLU A 168 11.76 -1.36 1.74
N VAL A 169 10.49 -1.43 1.36
CA VAL A 169 9.71 -0.23 1.07
C VAL A 169 8.90 0.14 2.30
N VAL A 170 9.15 1.31 2.87
CA VAL A 170 8.39 1.85 4.00
C VAL A 170 7.47 2.96 3.54
N VAL A 171 6.16 2.77 3.72
CA VAL A 171 5.12 3.78 3.53
C VAL A 171 4.80 4.41 4.89
N LEU A 172 5.14 5.68 5.05
CA LEU A 172 4.86 6.46 6.25
C LEU A 172 3.62 7.33 6.03
N ILE A 173 2.63 7.23 6.90
CA ILE A 173 1.47 8.14 6.93
C ILE A 173 1.63 9.07 8.15
N ASP A 174 2.06 10.32 7.90
CA ASP A 174 2.21 11.36 8.93
C ASP A 174 0.87 12.04 9.18
N GLN A 175 0.21 11.65 10.27
CA GLN A 175 -1.11 12.16 10.59
C GLN A 175 -1.15 13.65 10.86
N ARG A 176 -0.04 14.31 11.22
CA ARG A 176 -0.04 15.77 11.45
C ARG A 176 -0.38 16.49 10.14
N ARG A 177 0.24 16.03 9.06
CA ARG A 177 0.02 16.56 7.71
C ARG A 177 -1.38 16.32 7.18
N LEU A 178 -2.09 15.31 7.69
CA LEU A 178 -3.50 15.12 7.36
C LEU A 178 -4.28 16.36 7.74
N PHE A 179 -3.97 17.07 8.82
CA PHE A 179 -4.76 18.21 9.29
C PHE A 179 -4.16 19.58 8.97
N ASP A 180 -2.92 19.60 8.46
CA ASP A 180 -2.21 20.83 8.08
C ASP A 180 -2.59 21.33 6.66
N THR A 181 -3.25 20.50 5.87
CA THR A 181 -3.52 20.79 4.45
C THR A 181 -5.02 20.92 4.20
N GLU A 182 -5.43 21.98 3.49
CA GLU A 182 -6.78 22.06 2.93
C GLU A 182 -6.94 21.12 1.73
N GLY A 183 -8.17 20.76 1.41
CA GLY A 183 -8.51 19.91 0.28
C GLY A 183 -9.29 18.67 0.68
N SER A 184 -9.55 17.81 -0.31
CA SER A 184 -10.20 16.53 -0.08
C SER A 184 -9.36 15.65 0.84
N LEU A 185 -9.99 14.75 1.60
CA LEU A 185 -9.26 13.79 2.44
C LEU A 185 -8.24 12.97 1.63
N ALA A 186 -8.54 12.66 0.36
CA ALA A 186 -7.61 12.01 -0.56
C ALA A 186 -6.33 12.83 -0.80
N GLU A 187 -6.45 14.12 -1.10
CA GLU A 187 -5.32 15.03 -1.27
C GLU A 187 -4.51 15.18 0.03
N ARG A 188 -5.20 15.26 1.16
CA ARG A 188 -4.58 15.35 2.49
C ARG A 188 -3.81 14.08 2.86
N VAL A 189 -4.39 12.90 2.61
CA VAL A 189 -3.73 11.59 2.80
C VAL A 189 -2.52 11.46 1.88
N ALA A 190 -2.63 11.90 0.62
CA ALA A 190 -1.49 11.91 -0.29
C ALA A 190 -0.36 12.83 0.19
N ALA A 191 -0.67 14.04 0.65
CA ALA A 191 0.31 14.98 1.21
C ALA A 191 0.94 14.48 2.52
N ALA A 192 0.19 13.69 3.30
CA ALA A 192 0.65 13.08 4.52
C ALA A 192 1.52 11.84 4.32
N THR A 193 1.55 11.27 3.12
CA THR A 193 2.21 9.99 2.88
C THR A 193 3.57 10.17 2.23
N THR A 194 4.55 9.41 2.69
CA THR A 194 5.91 9.40 2.11
C THR A 194 6.40 7.97 1.99
N VAL A 195 7.14 7.68 0.92
CA VAL A 195 7.75 6.37 0.70
C VAL A 195 9.26 6.47 0.84
N LEU A 196 9.84 5.53 1.58
CA LEU A 196 11.27 5.33 1.76
C LEU A 196 11.64 3.95 1.19
N PRO A 197 12.46 3.86 0.13
CA PRO A 197 13.00 2.61 -0.36
C PRO A 197 14.22 2.12 0.44
#